data_AF-W4K4I9-F1
#
_entry.id   AF-W4K4I9-F1
#
_cell.length_a   1.000
_cell.length_b   1.000
_cell.length_c   1.000
_cell.angle_alpha   90.00
_cell.angle_beta   90.00
_cell.angle_gamma   90.00
#
_symmetry.space_group_name_H-M   'P 1'
#
loop_
_entity.id
_entity.type
_entity.pdbx_description
1 polymer ?
#
loop_
_entity_poly.entity_id
_entity_poly.type
_entity_poly.pdbx_seq_one_letter_code
_entity_poly.pdbx_strand_id
1 'polypeptide(L)'
;MLMSRQTAFLWRASYANASNDVPTCPEDMSGPAWASLLFGGAICQYCGARPIMKVIFVLRRRVCNSCMKTHLDTPEKYIAEMKSKAPFICEFTDSLPYTDYVLNSHGKMLLGEYWWDEDVRALIGELSAIYRRISAKPLYEQKEIMQELRATKETAFQARMNHATICSEWVQRVELERINELNELRSKRIAE
;
A
#
# COMPACT_ATOMS: atom_id res chain seq x y z
N MET A 1 15.03 1.88 -21.03
CA MET A 1 14.25 2.68 -20.04
C MET A 1 14.31 1.95 -18.70
N LEU A 2 14.73 2.61 -17.61
CA LEU A 2 14.95 1.98 -16.28
C LEU A 2 13.67 1.49 -15.57
N MET A 3 12.51 1.79 -16.16
CA MET A 3 11.17 1.47 -15.64
C MET A 3 10.56 0.21 -16.27
N SER A 4 11.34 -0.56 -17.04
CA SER A 4 10.84 -1.75 -17.75
C SER A 4 11.07 -3.04 -16.95
N ARG A 5 10.31 -4.10 -17.23
CA ARG A 5 10.57 -5.46 -16.71
C ARG A 5 11.99 -5.95 -17.01
N GLN A 6 12.57 -5.53 -18.13
CA GLN A 6 13.93 -5.90 -18.56
C GLN A 6 15.02 -5.32 -17.65
N THR A 7 14.72 -4.24 -16.91
CA THR A 7 15.64 -3.62 -15.96
C THR A 7 15.33 -3.99 -14.50
N ALA A 8 14.38 -4.90 -14.25
CA ALA A 8 14.03 -5.35 -12.89
C ALA A 8 15.19 -6.05 -12.17
N PHE A 9 16.09 -6.71 -12.91
CA PHE A 9 17.26 -7.38 -12.32
C PHE A 9 18.26 -6.38 -11.71
N LEU A 10 18.40 -5.18 -12.28
CA LEU A 10 19.27 -4.13 -11.74
C LEU A 10 18.78 -3.65 -10.39
N TRP A 11 17.47 -3.48 -10.25
CA TRP A 11 16.85 -3.14 -8.97
C TRP A 11 17.04 -4.27 -7.95
N ARG A 12 16.77 -5.53 -8.33
CA ARG A 12 17.05 -6.71 -7.47
C ARG A 12 18.51 -6.76 -7.00
N ALA A 13 19.47 -6.54 -7.90
CA ALA A 13 20.90 -6.51 -7.56
C ALA A 13 21.28 -5.33 -6.66
N SER A 14 20.64 -4.18 -6.83
CA SER A 14 20.83 -3.00 -5.96
C SER A 14 20.33 -3.28 -4.53
N TYR A 15 19.20 -3.99 -4.39
CA TYR A 15 18.68 -4.41 -3.08
C TYR A 15 19.50 -5.52 -2.43
N ALA A 16 20.14 -6.40 -3.20
CA ALA A 16 21.01 -7.44 -2.66
C ALA A 16 22.31 -6.88 -2.05
N ASN A 17 22.70 -5.66 -2.42
CA ASN A 17 23.89 -4.96 -1.90
C ASN A 17 23.56 -3.96 -0.77
N ALA A 18 22.31 -3.48 -0.69
CA ALA A 18 21.81 -2.89 0.55
C ALA A 18 21.63 -4.05 1.54
N SER A 19 21.94 -3.84 2.82
CA SER A 19 21.90 -4.85 3.90
C SER A 19 20.96 -6.04 3.64
N ASN A 20 21.41 -7.27 3.90
CA ASN A 20 20.75 -8.56 3.61
C ASN A 20 19.27 -8.72 4.02
N ASP A 21 18.67 -7.71 4.65
CA ASP A 21 17.34 -7.70 5.23
C ASP A 21 16.35 -6.72 4.57
N VAL A 22 16.71 -6.04 3.46
CA VAL A 22 15.76 -5.16 2.76
C VAL A 22 14.57 -5.97 2.21
N PRO A 23 13.30 -5.57 2.49
CA PRO A 23 12.16 -6.33 2.03
C PRO A 23 12.11 -6.39 0.50
N THR A 24 11.78 -7.58 0.00
CA THR A 24 11.67 -7.83 -1.43
C THR A 24 10.57 -6.98 -2.05
N CYS A 25 10.75 -6.59 -3.32
CA CYS A 25 9.70 -5.89 -4.06
C CYS A 25 8.47 -6.80 -4.16
N PRO A 26 7.27 -6.35 -3.75
CA PRO A 26 6.06 -7.15 -3.86
C PRO A 26 5.64 -7.27 -5.34
N GLU A 27 4.88 -8.31 -5.66
CA GLU A 27 4.50 -8.64 -7.05
C GLU A 27 3.57 -7.60 -7.70
N ASP A 28 2.82 -6.88 -6.88
CA ASP A 28 1.86 -5.84 -7.27
C ASP A 28 2.52 -4.46 -7.49
N MET A 29 3.85 -4.37 -7.40
CA MET A 29 4.60 -3.12 -7.55
C MET A 29 5.79 -3.29 -8.49
N SER A 30 6.12 -2.24 -9.24
CA SER A 30 7.35 -2.23 -10.04
C SER A 30 8.57 -1.99 -9.17
N GLY A 31 9.71 -2.59 -9.51
CA GLY A 31 10.99 -2.38 -8.81
C GLY A 31 11.36 -0.91 -8.60
N PRO A 32 11.25 -0.03 -9.62
CA PRO A 32 11.51 1.40 -9.42
C PRO A 32 10.51 2.08 -8.48
N ALA A 33 9.22 1.74 -8.53
CA ALA A 33 8.23 2.31 -7.62
C ALA A 33 8.51 1.86 -6.18
N TRP A 34 8.92 0.60 -6.00
CA TRP A 34 9.39 0.08 -4.72
C TRP A 34 10.65 0.80 -4.22
N ALA A 35 11.63 1.03 -5.10
CA ALA A 35 12.85 1.76 -4.77
C ALA A 35 12.55 3.19 -4.35
N SER A 36 11.66 3.85 -5.07
CA SER A 36 11.19 5.19 -4.71
C SER A 36 10.43 5.18 -3.37
N LEU A 37 9.67 4.14 -3.07
CA LEU A 37 8.92 4.07 -1.82
C LEU A 37 9.87 3.93 -0.62
N LEU A 38 10.89 3.08 -0.74
CA LEU A 38 11.88 2.86 0.32
C LEU A 38 12.88 4.00 0.43
N PHE A 39 13.46 4.43 -0.69
CA PHE A 39 14.66 5.28 -0.74
C PHE A 39 14.45 6.62 -1.45
N GLY A 40 13.25 6.91 -1.97
CA GLY A 40 12.95 8.14 -2.73
C GLY A 40 12.93 9.44 -1.91
N GLY A 41 13.47 9.42 -0.70
CA GLY A 41 13.57 10.57 0.19
C GLY A 41 12.26 10.98 0.85
N ALA A 42 12.34 12.02 1.68
CA ALA A 42 11.25 12.48 2.54
C ALA A 42 10.17 13.28 1.80
N ILE A 43 9.54 12.72 0.78
CA ILE A 43 8.66 13.43 -0.16
C ILE A 43 7.30 12.75 -0.24
N CYS A 44 6.23 13.54 -0.20
CA CYS A 44 4.90 13.06 -0.58
C CYS A 44 4.90 12.64 -2.05
N GLN A 45 4.60 11.37 -2.34
CA GLN A 45 4.53 10.85 -3.70
C GLN A 45 3.36 11.40 -4.52
N TYR A 46 2.38 12.03 -3.86
CA TYR A 46 1.22 12.61 -4.51
C TYR A 46 1.40 14.10 -4.85
N CYS A 47 1.83 14.92 -3.88
CA CYS A 47 1.90 16.37 -4.05
C CYS A 47 3.32 16.97 -3.95
N GLY A 48 4.34 16.17 -3.67
CA GLY A 48 5.73 16.64 -3.57
C GLY A 48 6.09 17.34 -2.26
N ALA A 49 5.16 17.50 -1.32
CA ALA A 49 5.42 18.13 -0.02
C ALA A 49 6.50 17.39 0.80
N ARG A 50 7.24 18.13 1.63
CA ARG A 50 8.35 17.62 2.46
C ARG A 50 8.33 18.27 3.87
N PRO A 51 8.91 17.63 4.90
CA PRO A 51 9.46 16.27 4.90
C PRO A 51 8.38 15.23 5.26
N ILE A 52 8.24 14.17 4.45
CA ILE A 52 7.36 13.02 4.73
C ILE A 52 8.19 11.75 4.86
N MET A 53 8.41 11.30 6.09
CA MET A 53 9.24 10.12 6.38
C MET A 53 8.42 8.83 6.36
N LYS A 54 7.22 8.86 6.96
CA LYS A 54 6.41 7.67 7.18
C LYS A 54 5.84 7.13 5.87
N VAL A 55 6.02 5.83 5.66
CA VAL A 55 5.38 5.06 4.58
C VAL A 55 4.19 4.31 5.17
N ILE A 56 3.07 4.31 4.45
CA ILE A 56 1.91 3.47 4.75
C ILE A 56 2.01 2.23 3.85
N PHE A 57 2.71 1.19 4.33
CA PHE A 57 3.10 0.05 3.49
C PHE A 57 1.93 -0.78 2.97
N VAL A 58 0.85 -0.91 3.74
CA VAL A 58 -0.39 -1.58 3.30
C VAL A 58 -1.01 -0.86 2.10
N LEU A 59 -0.95 0.47 2.08
CA LEU A 59 -1.40 1.29 0.96
C LEU A 59 -0.31 1.50 -0.10
N ARG A 60 0.90 0.97 0.07
CA ARG A 60 2.07 1.17 -0.82
C ARG A 60 2.41 2.64 -1.10
N ARG A 61 2.18 3.54 -0.14
CA ARG A 61 2.23 4.99 -0.38
C ARG A 61 2.97 5.75 0.72
N ARG A 62 3.73 6.78 0.33
CA ARG A 62 4.28 7.82 1.21
C ARG A 62 3.57 9.14 0.92
N VAL A 63 2.65 9.54 1.80
CA VAL A 63 1.75 10.68 1.56
C VAL A 63 1.70 11.61 2.76
N CYS A 64 1.51 12.91 2.51
CA CYS A 64 1.35 13.90 3.57
C CYS A 64 -0.06 13.88 4.17
N ASN A 65 -0.22 14.50 5.34
CA ASN A 65 -1.50 14.57 6.04
C ASN A 65 -2.60 15.25 5.22
N SER A 66 -2.24 16.20 4.34
CA SER A 66 -3.21 16.83 3.45
C SER A 66 -3.74 15.82 2.43
N CYS A 67 -2.86 15.06 1.77
CA CYS A 67 -3.27 14.03 0.82
C CYS A 67 -4.03 12.90 1.52
N MET A 68 -3.63 12.51 2.74
CA MET A 68 -4.42 11.57 3.54
C MET A 68 -5.85 12.08 3.74
N LYS A 69 -6.05 13.34 4.15
CA LYS A 69 -7.40 13.92 4.31
C LYS A 69 -8.22 13.99 3.03
N THR A 70 -7.56 14.13 1.88
CA THR A 70 -8.24 14.25 0.59
C THR A 70 -8.63 12.89 0.02
N HIS A 71 -7.81 11.87 0.23
CA HIS A 71 -7.93 10.58 -0.47
C HIS A 71 -8.29 9.41 0.43
N LEU A 72 -8.18 9.55 1.75
CA LEU A 72 -8.64 8.54 2.69
C LEU A 72 -10.03 8.88 3.20
N ASP A 73 -10.93 7.91 3.06
CA ASP A 73 -12.30 8.00 3.53
C ASP A 73 -12.74 6.66 4.12
N THR A 74 -13.82 6.69 4.88
CA THR A 74 -14.36 5.49 5.53
C THR A 74 -15.14 4.63 4.53
N PRO A 75 -15.26 3.31 4.78
CA PRO A 75 -16.05 2.39 3.97
C PRO A 75 -17.45 2.91 3.62
N GLU A 76 -18.14 3.52 4.58
CA GLU A 76 -19.54 3.95 4.46
C GLU A 76 -19.75 4.94 3.32
N LYS A 77 -18.74 5.78 3.03
CA LYS A 77 -18.79 6.76 1.93
C LYS A 77 -18.95 6.09 0.57
N TYR A 78 -18.35 4.91 0.40
CA TYR A 78 -18.30 4.21 -0.89
C TYR A 78 -19.37 3.14 -1.06
N ILE A 79 -19.97 2.64 0.03
CA ILE A 79 -20.99 1.58 -0.04
C ILE A 79 -22.15 1.97 -0.98
N ALA A 80 -22.63 3.21 -0.90
CA ALA A 80 -23.72 3.69 -1.78
C ALA A 80 -23.30 3.72 -3.26
N GLU A 81 -22.09 4.22 -3.55
CA GLU A 81 -21.54 4.23 -4.90
C GLU A 81 -21.38 2.81 -5.45
N MET A 82 -20.76 1.91 -4.68
CA MET A 82 -20.57 0.51 -5.05
C MET A 82 -21.90 -0.18 -5.37
N LYS A 83 -22.91 -0.04 -4.50
CA LYS A 83 -24.26 -0.60 -4.73
C LYS A 83 -24.89 -0.06 -6.01
N SER A 84 -24.73 1.24 -6.28
CA SER A 84 -25.29 1.88 -7.48
C SER A 84 -24.65 1.37 -8.78
N LYS A 85 -23.38 0.98 -8.74
CA LYS A 85 -22.66 0.41 -9.89
C LYS A 85 -23.03 -1.06 -10.09
N ALA A 86 -22.94 -1.86 -9.04
CA ALA A 86 -23.50 -3.21 -8.98
C ALA A 86 -23.50 -3.73 -7.54
N PRO A 87 -24.61 -4.29 -7.02
CA PRO A 87 -24.71 -4.74 -5.63
C PRO A 87 -23.61 -5.71 -5.17
N PHE A 88 -23.16 -6.61 -6.06
CA PHE A 88 -22.14 -7.62 -5.74
C PHE A 88 -20.76 -7.01 -5.44
N ILE A 89 -20.47 -5.77 -5.88
CA ILE A 89 -19.18 -5.10 -5.66
C ILE A 89 -18.92 -4.94 -4.16
N CYS A 90 -19.96 -4.66 -3.38
CA CYS A 90 -19.86 -4.55 -1.93
C CYS A 90 -19.40 -5.83 -1.26
N GLU A 91 -19.51 -6.97 -1.93
CA GLU A 91 -19.03 -8.20 -1.35
C GLU A 91 -17.49 -8.31 -1.43
N PHE A 92 -16.78 -7.42 -2.16
CA PHE A 92 -15.32 -7.45 -2.33
C PHE A 92 -14.59 -6.41 -1.47
N THR A 93 -15.28 -5.73 -0.56
CA THR A 93 -14.69 -4.67 0.29
C THR A 93 -13.56 -5.18 1.15
N ASP A 94 -13.63 -6.42 1.62
CA ASP A 94 -12.61 -7.04 2.48
C ASP A 94 -11.27 -7.25 1.75
N SER A 95 -11.26 -7.14 0.42
CA SER A 95 -10.03 -7.19 -0.38
C SER A 95 -9.34 -5.83 -0.56
N LEU A 96 -9.94 -4.74 -0.07
CA LEU A 96 -9.34 -3.41 -0.17
C LEU A 96 -8.25 -3.22 0.88
N PRO A 97 -7.08 -2.70 0.48
CA PRO A 97 -6.07 -2.27 1.44
C PRO A 97 -6.60 -1.08 2.24
N TYR A 98 -6.44 -1.12 3.56
CA TYR A 98 -6.84 -0.04 4.44
C TYR A 98 -5.72 0.37 5.38
N THR A 99 -5.79 1.60 5.87
CA THR A 99 -5.05 2.04 7.06
C THR A 99 -6.02 2.13 8.22
N ASP A 100 -5.57 1.79 9.42
CA ASP A 100 -6.37 1.77 10.66
C ASP A 100 -6.40 3.14 11.37
N TYR A 101 -5.80 4.16 10.74
CA TYR A 101 -5.80 5.52 11.26
C TYR A 101 -5.69 6.61 10.18
N VAL A 102 -6.19 7.80 10.55
CA VAL A 102 -5.92 9.09 9.88
C VAL A 102 -5.53 10.15 10.90
N LEU A 103 -5.01 11.29 10.41
CA LEU A 103 -4.74 12.47 11.23
C LEU A 103 -5.76 13.57 10.94
N ASN A 104 -6.40 14.10 11.98
CA ASN A 104 -7.38 15.17 11.84
C ASN A 104 -6.73 16.55 11.57
N SER A 105 -7.52 17.61 11.49
CA SER A 105 -7.06 19.01 11.33
C SER A 105 -6.02 19.43 12.36
N HIS A 106 -6.13 18.93 13.58
CA HIS A 106 -5.26 19.25 14.71
C HIS A 106 -4.09 18.25 14.89
N GLY A 107 -3.90 17.33 13.94
CA GLY A 107 -2.85 16.30 14.03
C GLY A 107 -3.14 15.18 15.03
N LYS A 108 -4.37 15.10 15.56
CA LYS A 108 -4.79 13.98 16.41
C LYS A 108 -5.12 12.76 15.55
N MET A 109 -4.64 11.61 16.00
CA MET A 109 -4.95 10.32 15.39
C MET A 109 -6.41 9.93 15.64
N LEU A 110 -7.10 9.57 14.56
CA LEU A 110 -8.42 8.96 14.57
C LEU A 110 -8.25 7.51 14.11
N LEU A 111 -8.75 6.57 14.90
CA LEU A 111 -8.73 5.15 14.57
C LEU A 111 -9.99 4.77 13.81
N GLY A 112 -9.84 3.85 12.86
CA GLY A 112 -10.91 3.37 12.02
C GLY A 112 -10.37 2.82 10.72
N GLU A 113 -11.22 2.15 9.95
CA GLU A 113 -10.84 1.68 8.63
C GLU A 113 -10.94 2.83 7.62
N TYR A 114 -9.87 3.06 6.88
CA TYR A 114 -9.82 4.08 5.84
C TYR A 114 -9.27 3.52 4.54
N TRP A 115 -10.03 3.72 3.46
CA TRP A 115 -9.69 3.30 2.11
C TRP A 115 -9.16 4.46 1.29
N TRP A 116 -8.19 4.13 0.44
CA TRP A 116 -7.66 5.08 -0.53
C TRP A 116 -8.58 5.15 -1.75
N ASP A 117 -9.03 6.35 -2.09
CA ASP A 117 -10.08 6.59 -3.08
C ASP A 117 -9.76 6.05 -4.49
N GLU A 118 -8.52 6.16 -4.95
CA GLU A 118 -8.06 5.56 -6.21
C GLU A 118 -8.12 4.02 -6.19
N ASP A 119 -7.84 3.38 -5.05
CA ASP A 119 -7.89 1.92 -4.92
C ASP A 119 -9.35 1.43 -4.96
N VAL A 120 -10.25 2.17 -4.31
CA VAL A 120 -11.70 1.92 -4.38
C VAL A 120 -12.21 2.02 -5.82
N ARG A 121 -11.87 3.10 -6.52
CA ARG A 121 -12.28 3.31 -7.92
C ARG A 121 -11.70 2.24 -8.85
N ALA A 122 -10.46 1.82 -8.62
CA ALA A 122 -9.83 0.74 -9.38
C ALA A 122 -10.59 -0.58 -9.19
N LEU A 123 -10.94 -0.93 -7.95
CA LEU A 123 -11.72 -2.15 -7.65
C LEU A 123 -13.11 -2.10 -8.31
N ILE A 124 -13.83 -0.98 -8.18
CA ILE A 124 -15.13 -0.79 -8.83
C ILE A 124 -15.01 -0.98 -10.34
N GLY A 125 -13.99 -0.38 -10.97
CA GLY A 125 -13.75 -0.48 -12.40
C GLY A 125 -13.43 -1.90 -12.86
N GLU A 126 -12.57 -2.59 -12.14
CA GLU A 126 -12.19 -3.99 -12.41
C GLU A 126 -13.39 -4.92 -12.31
N LEU A 127 -14.13 -4.87 -11.19
CA LEU A 127 -15.29 -5.72 -10.95
C LEU A 127 -16.42 -5.44 -11.94
N SER A 128 -16.65 -4.17 -12.28
CA SER A 128 -17.60 -3.79 -13.33
C SER A 128 -17.20 -4.33 -14.70
N ALA A 129 -15.90 -4.35 -15.02
CA ALA A 129 -15.41 -4.93 -16.27
C ALA A 129 -15.56 -6.45 -16.32
N ILE A 130 -15.27 -7.15 -15.23
CA ILE A 130 -15.46 -8.60 -15.12
C ILE A 130 -16.94 -8.95 -15.24
N TYR A 131 -17.80 -8.26 -14.50
CA TYR A 131 -19.25 -8.52 -14.54
C TYR A 131 -19.84 -8.37 -15.94
N ARG A 132 -19.48 -7.32 -16.67
CA ARG A 132 -19.92 -7.14 -18.07
C ARG A 132 -19.48 -8.28 -19.00
N ARG A 133 -18.36 -8.95 -18.73
CA ARG A 133 -17.88 -10.09 -19.52
C ARG A 133 -18.64 -11.37 -19.20
N ILE A 134 -19.09 -11.53 -17.95
CA ILE A 134 -19.77 -12.74 -17.49
C ILE A 134 -21.29 -12.61 -17.46
N SER A 135 -21.86 -11.42 -17.67
CA SER A 135 -23.29 -11.17 -17.51
C SER A 135 -24.18 -11.97 -18.46
N ALA A 136 -23.65 -12.40 -19.61
CA ALA A 136 -24.35 -13.27 -20.56
C ALA A 136 -24.23 -14.77 -20.24
N LYS A 137 -23.35 -15.15 -19.29
CA LYS A 137 -23.15 -16.55 -18.90
C LYS A 137 -24.29 -17.04 -18.01
N PRO A 138 -24.55 -18.36 -17.93
CA PRO A 138 -25.47 -18.91 -16.95
C PRO A 138 -25.09 -18.53 -15.51
N LEU A 139 -26.10 -18.41 -14.64
CA LEU A 139 -25.89 -17.94 -13.26
C LEU A 139 -24.93 -18.82 -12.45
N TYR A 140 -24.89 -20.14 -12.69
CA TYR A 140 -23.95 -21.03 -11.99
C TYR A 140 -22.50 -20.71 -12.35
N GLU A 141 -22.22 -20.45 -13.63
CA GLU A 141 -20.87 -20.10 -14.12
C GLU A 141 -20.47 -18.71 -13.62
N GLN A 142 -21.42 -17.76 -13.57
CA GLN A 142 -21.18 -16.46 -12.94
C GLN A 142 -20.77 -16.62 -11.47
N LYS A 143 -21.50 -17.45 -10.69
CA LYS A 143 -21.19 -17.69 -9.27
C LYS A 143 -19.80 -18.31 -9.10
N GLU A 144 -19.45 -19.31 -9.90
CA GLU A 144 -18.14 -19.97 -9.85
C GLU A 144 -17.00 -18.98 -10.11
N ILE A 145 -17.10 -18.18 -11.18
CA ILE A 145 -16.10 -17.15 -11.51
C ILE A 145 -15.96 -16.13 -10.38
N MET A 146 -17.07 -15.70 -9.78
CA MET A 146 -17.05 -14.71 -8.71
C MET A 146 -16.46 -15.26 -7.40
N GLN A 147 -16.66 -16.55 -7.11
CA GLN A 147 -16.04 -17.24 -5.98
C GLN A 147 -14.53 -17.37 -6.16
N GLU A 148 -14.06 -17.78 -7.33
CA GLU A 148 -12.64 -17.86 -7.64
C GLU A 148 -11.96 -16.48 -7.58
N LEU A 149 -12.64 -15.46 -8.11
CA LEU A 149 -12.17 -14.08 -8.04
C LEU A 149 -12.03 -13.60 -6.60
N ARG A 150 -13.03 -13.89 -5.74
CA ARG A 150 -12.99 -13.56 -4.32
C ARG A 150 -11.79 -14.24 -3.64
N ALA A 151 -11.60 -15.53 -3.85
CA ALA A 151 -10.49 -16.27 -3.25
C ALA A 151 -9.13 -15.71 -3.69
N THR A 152 -9.01 -15.33 -4.97
CA THR A 152 -7.80 -14.70 -5.51
C THR A 152 -7.54 -13.34 -4.86
N LYS A 153 -8.57 -12.51 -4.74
CA LYS A 153 -8.50 -11.18 -4.13
C LYS A 153 -8.13 -11.25 -2.65
N GLU A 154 -8.74 -12.17 -1.91
CA GLU A 154 -8.44 -12.43 -0.50
C GLU A 154 -6.98 -12.87 -0.31
N THR A 155 -6.50 -13.80 -1.14
CA THR A 155 -5.11 -14.26 -1.10
C THR A 155 -4.13 -13.10 -1.36
N ALA A 156 -4.43 -12.25 -2.36
CA ALA A 156 -3.61 -11.09 -2.67
C ALA A 156 -3.63 -10.05 -1.54
N PHE A 157 -4.79 -9.82 -0.92
CA PHE A 157 -4.94 -8.93 0.22
C PHE A 157 -4.09 -9.41 1.41
N GLN A 158 -4.21 -10.69 1.79
CA GLN A 158 -3.43 -11.26 2.88
C GLN A 158 -1.92 -11.21 2.61
N ALA A 159 -1.49 -11.49 1.38
CA ALA A 159 -0.09 -11.38 0.97
C ALA A 159 0.42 -9.94 1.12
N ARG A 160 -0.38 -8.94 0.74
CA ARG A 160 -0.06 -7.52 0.90
C ARG A 160 0.02 -7.12 2.38
N MET A 161 -0.91 -7.58 3.21
CA MET A 161 -0.89 -7.32 4.67
C MET A 161 0.36 -7.89 5.32
N ASN A 162 0.68 -9.17 5.06
CA ASN A 162 1.87 -9.82 5.59
C ASN A 162 3.15 -9.09 5.16
N HIS A 163 3.23 -8.70 3.88
CA HIS A 163 4.37 -7.95 3.36
C HIS A 163 4.48 -6.55 4.01
N ALA A 164 3.36 -5.86 4.25
CA ALA A 164 3.35 -4.58 4.94
C ALA A 164 3.87 -4.66 6.38
N THR A 165 3.58 -5.77 7.09
CA THR A 165 4.15 -6.06 8.41
C THR A 165 5.66 -6.19 8.33
N ILE A 166 6.18 -7.05 7.44
CA ILE A 166 7.63 -7.24 7.24
C ILE A 166 8.34 -5.91 6.97
N CYS A 167 7.74 -5.07 6.12
CA CYS A 167 8.31 -3.76 5.79
C CYS A 167 8.33 -2.80 6.97
N SER A 168 7.27 -2.81 7.78
CA SER A 168 7.17 -1.95 8.96
C SER A 168 8.19 -2.37 10.02
N GLU A 169 8.37 -3.66 10.25
CA GLU A 169 9.40 -4.21 11.15
C GLU A 169 10.81 -3.88 10.67
N TRP A 170 11.07 -3.97 9.37
CA TRP A 170 12.34 -3.57 8.79
C TRP A 170 12.63 -2.08 9.02
N VAL A 171 11.67 -1.18 8.76
CA VAL A 171 11.86 0.26 9.03
C VAL A 171 12.17 0.52 10.49
N GLN A 172 11.42 -0.08 11.42
CA GLN A 172 11.65 0.09 12.85
C GLN A 172 13.05 -0.35 13.27
N ARG A 173 13.52 -1.49 12.73
CA ARG A 173 14.87 -2.01 13.00
C ARG A 173 15.95 -1.07 12.50
N VAL A 174 15.86 -0.61 11.25
CA VAL A 174 16.82 0.33 10.65
C VAL A 174 16.83 1.66 11.40
N GLU A 175 15.67 2.16 11.83
CA GLU A 175 15.57 3.37 12.65
C GLU A 175 16.26 3.19 14.02
N LEU A 176 16.06 2.03 14.67
CA LEU A 176 16.68 1.72 15.96
C LEU A 176 18.21 1.58 15.85
N GLU A 177 18.70 0.86 14.85
CA GLU A 177 20.13 0.71 14.57
C GLU A 177 20.78 2.09 14.39
N ARG A 178 20.16 2.95 13.58
CA ARG A 178 20.63 4.32 13.36
C ARG A 178 20.66 5.15 14.65
N ILE A 179 19.66 5.01 15.52
CA ILE A 179 19.64 5.70 16.82
C ILE A 179 20.80 5.22 17.70
N ASN A 180 21.05 3.91 17.73
CA ASN A 180 22.16 3.33 18.51
C ASN A 180 23.52 3.82 18.01
N GLU A 181 23.77 3.77 16.70
CA GLU A 181 24.99 4.30 16.08
C GLU A 181 25.23 5.78 16.44
N LEU A 182 24.18 6.60 16.37
CA LEU A 182 24.26 8.01 16.73
C LEU A 182 24.58 8.22 18.21
N ASN A 183 24.04 7.38 19.09
CA ASN A 183 24.32 7.43 20.53
C ASN A 183 25.75 7.01 20.84
N GLU A 184 26.27 5.95 20.20
CA GLU A 184 27.66 5.53 20.35
C GLU A 184 28.64 6.62 19.91
N LEU A 185 28.38 7.26 18.76
CA LEU A 185 29.18 8.38 18.28
C LEU A 185 29.15 9.57 19.24
N ARG A 186 28.00 9.86 19.86
CA ARG A 186 27.89 10.93 20.87
C ARG A 186 28.68 10.59 22.13
N SER A 187 28.57 9.36 22.63
CA SER A 187 29.31 8.91 23.81
C SER A 187 30.83 8.99 23.60
N LYS A 188 31.33 8.60 22.42
CA LYS A 188 32.75 8.72 22.08
C LYS A 188 33.24 10.17 22.11
N ARG A 189 32.45 11.11 21.58
CA ARG A 189 32.79 12.56 21.58
C ARG A 189 32.78 13.22 22.95
N ILE A 190 32.06 12.66 23.93
CA ILE A 190 32.00 13.18 25.30
C ILE A 190 33.18 12.64 26.14
N ALA A 191 33.75 11.51 25.74
CA ALA A 191 34.88 10.87 26.43
C ALA A 191 36.26 11.40 25.99
N GLU A 192 36.31 12.26 24.96
CA GLU A 192 37.48 13.00 24.48
C GLU A 192 37.50 14.43 25.05
#